data_AF-A0AAV7JMI4-F1
#
_entry.id   AF-A0AAV7JMI4-F1
#
_cell.length_a   1.000
_cell.length_b   1.000
_cell.length_c   1.000
_cell.angle_alpha   90.00
_cell.angle_beta   90.00
_cell.angle_gamma   90.00
#
_symmetry.space_group_name_H-M   'P 1'
#
loop_
_entity.id
_entity.type
_entity.pdbx_description
1 polymer ?
#
loop_
_entity_poly.entity_id
_entity_poly.type
_entity_poly.pdbx_seq_one_letter_code
_entity_poly.pdbx_strand_id
1 'polypeptide(L)'
;MSITIGGTFTEIEFSDTDESDTSDNESENPVVENICVICLMPRTTTWIFLPCKHANCCAACSKRIEELNQTHPVCRAPIISRFQIMLSSYTHVYPLFHSFT
;
A
#
# COMPACT_ATOMS: atom_id res chain seq x y z
N MET A 1 29.86 3.91 36.82
CA MET A 1 28.62 3.92 37.63
C MET A 1 27.67 2.98 36.95
N SER A 2 27.56 1.76 37.48
CA SER A 2 26.82 0.66 36.87
C SER A 2 25.40 0.68 37.43
N ILE A 3 24.39 0.72 36.56
CA ILE A 3 23.01 0.51 36.98
C ILE A 3 22.68 -0.95 36.66
N THR A 4 22.80 -1.79 37.68
CA THR A 4 22.28 -3.15 37.70
C THR A 4 20.78 -3.09 37.98
N ILE A 5 19.96 -3.52 37.02
CA ILE A 5 18.54 -3.79 37.26
C ILE A 5 18.40 -5.31 37.30
N GLY A 6 18.45 -5.86 38.50
CA GLY A 6 17.92 -7.18 38.80
C GLY A 6 16.41 -7.08 38.95
N GLY A 7 15.67 -7.83 38.14
CA GLY A 7 14.21 -7.88 38.18
C GLY A 7 13.77 -9.28 37.76
N THR A 8 12.96 -9.88 38.61
CA THR A 8 12.59 -11.30 38.69
C THR A 8 11.91 -11.84 37.44
N PHE A 9 12.35 -13.03 37.02
CA PHE A 9 11.79 -13.85 35.95
C PHE A 9 10.35 -14.26 36.34
N THR A 10 9.34 -13.65 35.74
CA THR A 10 7.97 -14.16 35.80
C THR A 10 7.80 -15.20 34.69
N GLU A 11 7.65 -16.46 35.10
CA GLU A 11 7.24 -17.56 34.23
C GLU A 11 5.84 -17.24 33.69
N ILE A 12 5.71 -17.09 32.38
CA ILE A 12 4.43 -16.94 31.69
C ILE A 12 4.11 -18.33 31.14
N GLU A 13 3.16 -19.02 31.77
CA GLU A 13 2.62 -20.28 31.24
C GLU A 13 1.88 -19.98 29.92
N PHE A 14 2.49 -20.39 28.81
CA PHE A 14 1.90 -20.32 27.48
C PHE A 14 1.02 -21.56 27.30
N SER A 15 -0.30 -21.37 27.37
CA SER A 15 -1.28 -22.40 27.08
C SER A 15 -1.49 -22.44 25.57
N ASP A 16 -0.96 -23.47 24.91
CA ASP A 16 -1.26 -23.80 23.51
C ASP A 16 -2.75 -24.17 23.39
N THR A 17 -3.53 -23.33 22.70
CA THR A 17 -4.85 -23.70 22.20
C THR A 17 -4.82 -23.58 20.69
N ASP A 18 -4.66 -24.76 20.08
CA ASP A 18 -4.60 -24.98 18.64
C ASP A 18 -6.01 -25.35 18.15
N GLU A 19 -6.71 -24.38 17.56
CA GLU A 19 -7.96 -24.59 16.82
C GLU A 19 -8.04 -23.49 15.74
N SER A 20 -7.23 -23.59 14.67
CA SER A 20 -7.45 -22.79 13.45
C SER A 20 -8.28 -23.59 12.47
N ASP A 21 -9.60 -23.44 12.59
CA ASP A 21 -10.60 -23.99 11.68
C ASP A 21 -10.41 -23.34 10.28
N THR A 22 -9.92 -24.13 9.33
CA THR A 22 -9.83 -23.79 7.91
C THR A 22 -11.24 -23.64 7.34
N SER A 23 -11.73 -22.41 7.34
CA SER A 23 -12.84 -22.01 6.48
C SER A 23 -12.28 -21.31 5.25
N ASP A 24 -12.10 -22.09 4.18
CA ASP A 24 -11.89 -21.59 2.82
C ASP A 24 -13.18 -20.87 2.38
N ASN A 25 -13.36 -19.65 2.86
CA ASN A 25 -14.34 -18.74 2.31
C ASN A 25 -13.64 -18.00 1.18
N GLU A 26 -13.75 -18.56 -0.02
CA GLU A 26 -13.43 -17.90 -1.29
C GLU A 26 -14.45 -16.75 -1.50
N SER A 27 -14.41 -15.77 -0.61
CA SER A 27 -15.08 -14.50 -0.80
C SER A 27 -14.27 -13.80 -1.86
N GLU A 28 -14.90 -13.63 -3.02
CA GLU A 28 -14.51 -12.73 -4.10
C GLU A 28 -14.12 -11.38 -3.49
N ASN A 29 -12.86 -11.24 -3.07
CA ASN A 29 -12.34 -10.03 -2.50
C ASN A 29 -12.26 -9.09 -3.71
N PRO A 30 -13.06 -8.02 -3.80
CA PRO A 30 -12.89 -7.07 -4.89
C PRO A 30 -11.48 -6.54 -4.69
N VAL A 31 -10.53 -7.02 -5.50
CA VAL A 31 -9.12 -6.74 -5.30
C VAL A 31 -9.04 -5.22 -5.27
N VAL A 32 -8.75 -4.67 -4.09
CA VAL A 32 -8.76 -3.22 -3.88
C VAL A 32 -7.43 -2.70 -4.46
N GLU A 33 -7.20 -2.92 -5.76
CA GLU A 33 -5.98 -2.54 -6.47
C GLU A 33 -5.81 -1.02 -6.51
N ASN A 34 -6.87 -0.30 -6.13
CA ASN A 34 -6.98 1.14 -6.17
C ASN A 34 -7.10 1.78 -4.78
N ILE A 35 -6.19 1.48 -3.83
CA ILE A 35 -6.07 2.22 -2.56
C ILE A 35 -4.96 3.28 -2.63
N CYS A 36 -5.20 4.47 -2.10
CA CYS A 36 -4.17 5.47 -1.89
C CYS A 36 -3.21 5.07 -0.75
N VAL A 37 -1.90 5.03 -1.00
CA VAL A 37 -0.92 4.60 0.03
C VAL A 37 -0.74 5.59 1.19
N ILE A 38 -1.31 6.80 1.07
CA ILE A 38 -1.17 7.86 2.09
C ILE A 38 -2.36 7.86 3.05
N CYS A 39 -3.59 7.83 2.51
CA CYS A 39 -4.79 7.88 3.34
C CYS A 39 -5.51 6.53 3.47
N LEU A 40 -5.03 5.49 2.79
CA LEU A 40 -5.62 4.16 2.77
C LEU A 40 -7.09 4.11 2.30
N MET A 41 -7.56 5.17 1.64
CA MET A 41 -8.89 5.23 1.05
C MET A 41 -8.87 4.77 -0.43
N PRO A 42 -9.98 4.21 -0.94
CA PRO A 42 -10.14 3.93 -2.35
C PRO A 42 -9.91 5.19 -3.20
N ARG A 43 -9.19 5.04 -4.32
CA ARG A 43 -8.92 6.10 -5.30
C ARG A 43 -9.67 5.77 -6.59
N THR A 44 -10.40 6.76 -7.10
CA THR A 44 -11.10 6.68 -8.41
C THR A 44 -10.25 7.21 -9.56
N THR A 45 -9.18 7.93 -9.24
CA THR A 45 -8.30 8.58 -10.21
C THR A 45 -6.85 8.25 -9.89
N THR A 46 -6.05 8.08 -10.93
CA THR A 46 -4.63 7.76 -10.81
C THR A 46 -3.81 8.99 -11.19
N TRP A 47 -2.97 9.44 -10.27
CA TRP A 47 -2.07 10.58 -10.47
C TRP A 47 -0.64 10.10 -10.59
N ILE A 48 0.04 10.45 -11.68
CA ILE A 48 1.45 10.13 -11.89
C ILE A 48 2.31 11.34 -11.55
N PHE A 49 3.36 11.13 -10.77
CA PHE A 49 4.36 12.16 -10.42
C PHE A 49 5.61 12.02 -11.28
N LEU A 50 6.09 13.12 -11.85
CA LEU A 50 7.34 13.16 -12.62
C LEU A 50 8.48 13.75 -11.78
N PRO A 51 9.71 13.20 -11.90
CA PRO A 51 10.13 12.18 -12.88
C PRO A 51 9.98 10.72 -12.41
N CYS A 52 9.54 10.49 -11.18
CA CYS A 52 9.59 9.16 -10.56
C CYS A 52 8.55 8.14 -11.07
N LYS A 53 7.54 8.57 -11.81
CA LYS A 53 6.47 7.77 -12.42
C LYS A 53 5.58 6.97 -11.45
N HIS A 54 5.66 7.24 -10.15
CA HIS A 54 4.80 6.59 -9.16
C HIS A 54 3.35 7.07 -9.29
N ALA A 55 2.42 6.14 -9.06
CA ALA A 55 1.00 6.31 -9.31
C ALA A 55 0.12 5.76 -8.17
N ASN A 56 0.43 6.15 -6.93
CA ASN A 56 -0.08 5.50 -5.72
C ASN A 56 -0.93 6.42 -4.82
N CYS A 57 -1.26 7.63 -5.28
CA CYS A 57 -1.98 8.63 -4.51
C CYS A 57 -3.34 8.97 -5.11
N CYS A 58 -4.32 9.27 -4.27
CA CYS A 58 -5.58 9.88 -4.69
C CYS A 58 -5.40 11.38 -5.02
N ALA A 59 -6.44 12.00 -5.58
CA ALA A 59 -6.45 13.42 -5.92
C ALA A 59 -6.19 14.35 -4.73
N ALA A 60 -6.78 14.06 -3.56
CA ALA A 60 -6.61 14.88 -2.36
C ALA A 60 -5.17 14.82 -1.83
N CYS A 61 -4.62 13.62 -1.70
CA CYS A 61 -3.25 13.44 -1.21
C CYS A 61 -2.21 13.99 -2.20
N SER A 62 -2.42 13.81 -3.51
CA SER A 62 -1.50 14.35 -4.51
C SER A 62 -1.45 15.88 -4.50
N LYS A 63 -2.59 16.56 -4.27
CA LYS A 63 -2.62 18.02 -4.06
C LYS A 63 -1.86 18.44 -2.80
N ARG A 64 -2.06 17.72 -1.70
CA ARG A 64 -1.38 18.02 -0.43
C ARG A 64 0.15 17.86 -0.50
N ILE A 65 0.63 16.88 -1.26
CA ILE A 65 2.08 16.70 -1.49
C ILE A 65 2.68 17.91 -2.22
N GLU A 66 1.96 18.42 -3.23
CA GLU A 66 2.37 19.59 -4.03
C GLU A 66 2.42 20.86 -3.17
N GLU A 67 1.49 21.02 -2.23
CA GLU A 67 1.42 22.18 -1.33
C GLU A 67 2.49 22.17 -0.22
N LEU A 68 2.92 21.00 0.26
CA LEU A 68 3.76 20.90 1.48
C LEU A 68 5.25 20.70 1.20
N ASN A 69 5.60 19.67 0.42
CA ASN A 69 6.99 19.16 0.40
C ASN A 69 7.60 19.08 -1.00
N GLN A 70 6.79 19.06 -2.08
CA GLN A 70 7.27 18.83 -3.46
C GLN A 70 8.22 17.61 -3.62
N THR A 71 8.19 16.66 -2.68
CA THR A 71 8.95 15.40 -2.73
C THR A 71 8.00 14.22 -2.61
N HIS A 72 8.21 13.19 -3.41
CA HIS A 72 7.35 12.03 -3.43
C HIS A 72 7.48 11.19 -2.13
N PRO A 73 6.40 10.86 -1.41
CA PRO A 73 6.51 10.17 -0.11
C PRO A 73 7.16 8.77 -0.16
N VAL A 74 6.96 8.04 -1.26
CA VAL A 74 7.50 6.68 -1.42
C VAL A 74 8.97 6.66 -1.82
N CYS A 75 9.33 7.30 -2.94
CA CYS A 75 10.70 7.25 -3.47
C CYS A 75 11.57 8.45 -3.10
N ARG A 76 11.01 9.46 -2.39
CA ARG A 76 11.70 10.69 -1.97
C ARG A 76 12.26 11.55 -3.11
N ALA A 77 11.94 11.23 -4.36
CA ALA A 77 12.34 12.00 -5.52
C ALA A 77 11.64 13.37 -5.52
N PRO A 78 12.29 14.43 -6.04
CA PRO A 78 11.64 15.72 -6.24
C PRO A 78 10.51 15.59 -7.26
N ILE A 79 9.40 16.27 -7.02
CA ILE A 79 8.23 16.32 -7.90
C ILE A 79 8.32 17.60 -8.72
N ILE A 80 8.49 17.45 -10.03
CA ILE A 80 8.54 18.57 -10.97
C ILE A 80 7.14 18.86 -11.50
N SER A 81 6.37 17.80 -11.78
CA SER A 81 5.01 17.91 -12.27
C SER A 81 4.21 16.65 -11.97
N ARG A 82 2.89 16.74 -12.11
CA ARG A 82 1.98 15.60 -12.03
C ARG A 82 0.88 15.70 -13.06
N PHE A 83 0.33 14.58 -13.47
CA PHE A 83 -0.84 14.54 -14.34
C PHE A 83 -1.78 13.42 -13.92
N GLN A 84 -3.06 13.62 -14.18
CA GLN A 84 -4.11 12.65 -13.91
C GLN A 84 -4.31 11.78 -15.15
N ILE A 85 -4.44 10.48 -14.93
CA ILE A 85 -4.92 9.54 -15.95
C ILE A 85 -6.37 9.19 -15.61
N MET A 86 -7.26 9.39 -16.57
CA MET A 86 -8.62 8.87 -16.53
C MET A 86 -8.61 7.49 -17.19
N LEU A 87 -8.64 6.43 -16.39
CA LEU A 87 -8.87 5.09 -16.92
C LEU A 87 -10.38 4.94 -17.12
N SER A 88 -10.85 5.23 -18.33
CA SER A 88 -12.20 4.87 -18.76
C SER A 88 -12.27 3.35 -18.84
N SER A 89 -12.72 2.70 -17.77
CA SER A 89 -13.11 1.28 -17.71
C SER A 89 -12.41 0.38 -18.75
N TYR A 90 -11.13 0.09 -18.54
CA TYR A 90 -10.42 -0.89 -19.35
C TYR A 90 -10.89 -2.29 -18.92
N THR A 91 -11.91 -2.80 -19.59
CA THR A 91 -12.30 -4.21 -19.49
C THR A 91 -11.12 -5.07 -19.93
N HIS A 92 -10.44 -5.65 -18.94
CA HIS A 92 -9.90 -7.01 -18.97
C HIS A 92 -9.34 -7.48 -20.33
N VAL A 93 -8.19 -6.97 -20.76
CA VAL A 93 -7.42 -7.61 -21.85
C VAL A 93 -5.95 -7.79 -21.45
N TYR A 94 -5.70 -8.74 -20.55
CA TYR A 94 -4.50 -9.59 -20.60
C TYR A 94 -4.92 -10.98 -20.08
N PRO A 95 -4.52 -12.06 -20.79
CA PRO A 95 -3.13 -12.47 -20.74
C PRO A 95 -2.53 -12.68 -22.14
N LEU A 96 -1.51 -11.91 -22.49
CA LEU A 96 -0.54 -12.26 -23.54
C LEU A 96 0.81 -12.56 -22.91
N PHE A 97 0.84 -13.50 -21.95
CA PHE A 97 2.05 -14.23 -21.59
C PHE A 97 1.65 -15.64 -21.15
N HIS A 98 1.43 -16.51 -22.14
CA HIS A 98 1.62 -17.94 -21.96
C HIS A 98 2.21 -18.53 -23.25
N SER A 99 3.21 -19.40 -23.05
CA SER A 99 3.87 -20.27 -24.03
C SER A 99 5.12 -19.72 -24.72
N PHE A 100 6.20 -19.57 -23.95
CA PHE A 100 7.54 -19.95 -24.42
C PHE A 100 8.12 -20.96 -23.43
N THR A 101 7.79 -22.23 -23.63
CA THR A 101 8.64 -23.42 -23.43
C THR A 101 7.96 -24.58 -24.13
#